data_AF-A0A968KHX4-F1
#
_entry.id   AF-A0A968KHX4-F1
#
_cell.length_a   1.000
_cell.length_b   1.000
_cell.length_c   1.000
_cell.angle_alpha   90.00
_cell.angle_beta   90.00
_cell.angle_gamma   90.00
#
_symmetry.space_group_name_H-M   'P 1'
#
loop_
_entity.id
_entity.type
_entity.pdbx_description
1 polymer ?
#
loop_
_entity_poly.entity_id
_entity_poly.type
_entity_poly.pdbx_seq_one_letter_code
_entity_poly.pdbx_strand_id
1 'polypeptide(L)' 'MIRESKMMSKAELARKANVTVQTIDRIEKGNDCRLDTKRKIILALGYKLGDRTKIFMDQPAAPSKKKKSGKKKRG' A
#
# COMPACT_ATOMS: atom_id res chain seq x y z
N MET A 1 10.62 0.81 -1.82
CA MET A 1 9.15 0.66 -1.62
C MET A 1 8.87 -0.72 -1.02
N ILE A 2 7.81 -0.94 -0.23
CA ILE A 2 7.50 -2.24 0.45
C ILE A 2 7.45 -3.45 -0.52
N ARG A 3 7.30 -3.25 -1.83
CA ARG A 3 7.30 -4.33 -2.82
C ARG A 3 8.59 -5.16 -2.86
N GLU A 4 9.74 -4.54 -2.57
CA GLU A 4 11.05 -5.24 -2.61
C GLU A 4 11.17 -6.27 -1.49
N SER A 5 10.67 -5.94 -0.30
CA SER A 5 10.59 -6.88 0.83
C SER A 5 9.65 -8.07 0.56
N LYS A 6 8.79 -7.97 -0.46
CA LYS A 6 7.91 -9.06 -0.92
C LYS A 6 8.40 -9.74 -2.19
N MET A 7 9.63 -9.48 -2.64
CA MET A 7 10.19 -9.96 -3.90
C MET A 7 9.27 -9.69 -5.10
N MET A 8 8.51 -8.58 -5.09
CA MET A 8 7.59 -8.22 -6.17
C MET A 8 8.21 -7.21 -7.13
N SER A 9 8.18 -7.55 -8.42
CA SER A 9 8.54 -6.64 -9.50
C SER A 9 7.52 -5.49 -9.67
N LYS A 10 7.93 -4.38 -10.30
CA LYS A 10 7.02 -3.27 -10.65
C LYS A 10 5.83 -3.76 -11.49
N ALA A 11 6.09 -4.66 -12.43
CA ALA A 11 5.08 -5.23 -13.33
C ALA A 11 4.09 -6.14 -12.59
N GLU A 12 4.56 -6.96 -11.65
CA GLU A 12 3.64 -7.75 -10.81
C GLU A 12 2.77 -6.89 -9.93
N LEU A 13 3.34 -5.86 -9.29
CA LEU A 13 2.55 -4.96 -8.46
C LEU A 13 1.48 -4.24 -9.29
N ALA A 14 1.85 -3.77 -10.48
CA ALA A 14 0.95 -3.13 -11.42
C ALA A 14 -0.22 -4.06 -11.81
N ARG A 15 0.09 -5.32 -12.15
CA ARG A 15 -0.93 -6.34 -12.47
C ARG A 15 -1.85 -6.64 -11.29
N LYS A 16 -1.30 -6.86 -10.09
CA LYS A 16 -2.09 -7.14 -8.88
C LYS A 16 -2.98 -5.95 -8.46
N ALA A 17 -2.47 -4.73 -8.64
CA ALA A 17 -3.22 -3.51 -8.32
C ALA A 17 -4.13 -3.04 -9.47
N ASN A 18 -4.12 -3.72 -10.62
CA ASN A 18 -4.87 -3.32 -11.81
C ASN A 18 -4.61 -1.85 -12.22
N VAL A 19 -3.31 -1.52 -12.32
CA VAL A 19 -2.79 -0.21 -12.72
C VAL A 19 -1.65 -0.39 -13.72
N THR A 20 -1.22 0.69 -14.36
CA THR A 20 -0.08 0.63 -15.28
C THR A 20 1.25 0.66 -14.53
N VAL A 21 2.29 0.04 -15.10
CA VAL A 21 3.65 0.07 -14.57
C VAL A 21 4.17 1.50 -14.42
N GLN A 22 3.82 2.39 -15.36
CA GLN A 22 4.16 3.82 -15.27
C GLN A 22 3.56 4.50 -14.04
N THR A 23 2.35 4.08 -13.62
CA THR A 23 1.73 4.60 -12.40
C THR A 23 2.50 4.16 -11.16
N ILE A 24 2.95 2.91 -11.09
CA ILE A 24 3.83 2.43 -10.03
C ILE A 24 5.14 3.23 -10.00
N ASP A 25 5.76 3.46 -11.17
CA ASP A 25 7.02 4.20 -11.27
C ASP A 25 6.90 5.65 -10.75
N ARG A 26 5.80 6.34 -11.11
CA ARG A 26 5.50 7.68 -10.59
C ARG A 26 5.33 7.69 -9.07
N ILE A 27 4.64 6.70 -8.51
CA ILE A 27 4.44 6.56 -7.06
C ILE A 27 5.77 6.33 -6.35
N GLU A 28 6.65 5.50 -6.90
CA GLU A 28 7.97 5.27 -6.33
C GLU A 28 8.86 6.49 -6.37
N LYS A 29 8.65 7.38 -7.36
CA LYS A 29 9.29 8.69 -7.45
C LYS A 29 8.68 9.74 -6.50
N GLY A 30 7.63 9.39 -5.76
CA GLY A 30 6.97 10.29 -4.81
C GLY A 30 5.87 11.17 -5.42
N ASN A 31 5.44 10.92 -6.66
CA ASN A 31 4.36 11.68 -7.26
C ASN A 31 2.99 11.32 -6.65
N ASP A 32 2.12 12.32 -6.54
CA ASP A 32 0.75 12.11 -6.10
C ASP A 32 -0.07 11.30 -7.10
N CYS A 33 -1.02 10.55 -6.55
CA CYS A 33 -1.89 9.65 -7.31
C CYS A 33 -3.31 9.68 -6.74
N ARG A 34 -4.29 9.31 -7.57
CA ARG A 34 -5.68 9.16 -7.13
C ARG A 34 -5.78 8.23 -5.92
N LEU A 35 -6.67 8.57 -4.99
CA LEU A 35 -6.95 7.74 -3.80
C LEU A 35 -7.35 6.31 -4.17
N ASP A 36 -8.10 6.14 -5.26
CA ASP A 36 -8.48 4.82 -5.79
C ASP A 36 -7.25 3.96 -6.13
N THR A 37 -6.26 4.55 -6.80
CA THR A 37 -4.97 3.92 -7.12
C THR A 37 -4.21 3.55 -5.84
N LYS A 38 -4.14 4.47 -4.87
CA LYS A 38 -3.51 4.20 -3.56
C LYS A 38 -4.19 2.99 -2.87
N ARG A 39 -5.53 2.91 -2.87
CA ARG A 39 -6.31 1.79 -2.30
C ARG A 39 -5.99 0.46 -2.99
N LYS A 40 -6.00 0.43 -4.32
CA LYS A 40 -5.69 -0.78 -5.11
C LYS A 40 -4.30 -1.33 -4.81
N ILE A 41 -3.30 -0.46 -4.71
CA ILE A 41 -1.91 -0.85 -4.40
C ILE A 41 -1.79 -1.39 -2.97
N ILE A 42 -2.47 -0.79 -1.99
CA ILE A 42 -2.49 -1.28 -0.61
C ILE A 42 -3.03 -2.72 -0.55
N LEU A 43 -4.14 -2.96 -1.24
CA LEU A 43 -4.77 -4.28 -1.31
C LEU A 43 -3.89 -5.29 -2.07
N ALA A 44 -3.27 -4.88 -3.17
CA ALA A 44 -2.34 -5.71 -3.94
C ALA A 44 -1.10 -6.11 -3.13
N LEU A 45 -0.65 -5.23 -2.23
CA LEU A 45 0.40 -5.51 -1.27
C LEU A 45 -0.11 -6.31 -0.07
N GLY A 46 -1.39 -6.68 0.01
CA GLY A 46 -1.95 -7.50 1.09
C GLY A 46 -2.12 -6.76 2.43
N TYR A 47 -2.23 -5.44 2.39
CA TYR A 47 -2.46 -4.61 3.58
C TYR A 47 -3.90 -4.11 3.63
N LYS A 48 -4.30 -3.56 4.78
CA LYS A 48 -5.61 -2.91 4.95
C LYS A 48 -5.51 -1.45 4.55
N LEU A 49 -6.63 -0.86 4.12
CA LEU A 49 -6.69 0.55 3.74
C LEU A 49 -6.21 1.51 4.85
N GLY A 50 -6.31 1.11 6.12
CA GLY A 50 -5.80 1.87 7.27
C GLY A 50 -4.27 1.87 7.40
N ASP A 51 -3.57 0.95 6.73
CA ASP A 51 -2.10 0.90 6.68
C ASP A 51 -1.53 1.79 5.56
N ARG A 52 -2.34 2.66 4.93
CA ARG A 52 -1.90 3.55 3.83
C ARG A 52 -0.64 4.34 4.16
N THR A 53 -0.52 4.82 5.39
CA THR A 53 0.59 5.66 5.87
C THR A 53 1.88 4.87 6.08
N LYS A 54 1.80 3.54 6.16
CA LYS A 54 2.98 2.66 6.16
C LYS A 54 3.51 2.41 4.76
N ILE A 55 2.62 2.42 3.76
CA ILE A 55 2.96 2.10 2.37
C ILE A 55 3.35 3.34 1.58
N PHE A 56 2.56 4.40 1.72
CA PHE A 56 2.82 5.70 1.14
C PHE A 56 3.27 6.61 2.28
N MET A 57 4.53 7.03 2.27
CA MET A 57 5.10 7.99 3.22
C MET A 57 4.61 9.43 2.92
N ASP A 58 3.37 9.52 2.43
CA ASP A 58 2.70 10.74 2.05
C ASP A 58 2.27 11.48 3.32
N GLN A 59 2.57 12.78 3.33
CA GLN A 59 2.49 13.71 4.46
C GLN A 59 1.17 13.61 5.27
N PRO A 60 1.19 13.98 6.57
CA PRO A 60 0.31 13.45 7.61
C PRO A 60 -1.15 13.90 7.49
N ALA A 61 -1.94 13.18 6.70
CA ALA A 61 -3.39 13.24 6.78
C ALA A 61 -3.87 12.38 7.96
N ALA A 62 -3.80 12.99 9.16
CA ALA A 62 -4.48 12.72 10.44
C ALA A 62 -4.61 11.25 10.94
N PRO A 63 -4.37 10.97 12.23
CA PRO A 63 -4.44 9.63 12.79
C PRO A 63 -5.88 9.11 12.80
N SER A 64 -6.28 8.36 11.77
CA SER A 64 -7.44 7.48 11.84
C SER A 64 -7.12 6.33 12.79
N LYS A 65 -7.49 6.53 14.06
CA LYS A 65 -7.48 5.53 15.14
C LYS A 65 -8.17 4.23 14.72
N LYS A 66 -7.73 3.12 15.34
CA LYS A 66 -8.32 1.75 15.46
C LYS A 66 -7.88 0.76 14.36
N LYS A 67 -7.44 -0.48 14.66
CA LYS A 67 -7.63 -1.35 15.83
C LYS A 67 -6.41 -2.30 15.94
N LYS A 68 -5.93 -2.52 17.17
CA LYS A 68 -5.16 -3.72 17.52
C LYS A 68 -6.01 -4.94 17.14
N SER A 69 -5.52 -5.83 16.28
CA SER A 69 -5.91 -7.23 16.33
C SER A 69 -4.77 -7.99 16.98
N GLY A 70 -4.70 -7.89 18.31
CA GLY A 70 -4.11 -8.98 19.07
C GLY A 70 -5.01 -10.20 18.87
N LYS A 71 -4.45 -11.28 18.34
CA LYS A 71 -5.02 -12.62 18.51
C LYS A 71 -4.12 -13.33 19.51
N LYS A 72 -4.36 -13.06 20.80
CA LYS A 72 -3.78 -13.76 21.94
C LYS A 72 -4.70 -14.94 22.29
N LYS A 73 -4.08 -16.12 22.43
CA LYS A 73 -4.51 -17.35 23.14
C LYS A 73 -5.89 -17.97 22.84
N ARG A 74 -5.87 -19.27 22.53
CA ARG A 74 -6.47 -20.40 23.29
C ARG A 74 -5.66 -21.65 22.85
N GLY A 75 -5.23 -22.59 23.66
CA GLY A 75 -5.39 -22.96 25.07
C GLY A 75 -4.71 -24.31 25.17
#